data_AF-A0A956RIW3-F1
#
_entry.id   AF-A0A956RIW3-F1
#
_cell.length_a   1.000
_cell.length_b   1.000
_cell.length_c   1.000
_cell.angle_alpha   90.00
_cell.angle_beta   90.00
_cell.angle_gamma   90.00
#
_symmetry.space_group_name_H-M   'P 1'
#
loop_
_entity.id
_entity.type
_entity.pdbx_description
1 polymer ?
#
loop_
_entity_poly.entity_id
_entity_poly.type
_entity_poly.pdbx_seq_one_letter_code
_entity_poly.pdbx_strand_id
1 'polypeptide(L)'
;MATTISTEQLVTQLKALGVREGGVVLVHTAFSAVRPVERGPLGLIAALRVALGPGGTLVMPTMTAGDAVFDPATTPTDGMGITAERLWRQPGVVRSGHPGASFAAAGPLARDICRPQPLSPPHGPDSPVGRVHDHDGQVLLLGVGHDASTTLHLAEALARVPYAVTHPCVVLVDGVARTLLLAETDHCCAGFERADAWLRAGGLQREGPVGYARARLVDARALVRVAVE
;
A
#
# COMPACT_ATOMS: atom_id res chain seq x y z
N MET A 1 -31.38 -3.86 -3.51
CA MET A 1 -30.20 -3.75 -2.62
C MET A 1 -29.13 -4.66 -3.19
N ALA A 2 -27.86 -4.22 -3.21
CA ALA A 2 -26.77 -5.09 -3.64
C ALA A 2 -26.63 -6.26 -2.64
N THR A 3 -26.50 -7.49 -3.15
CA THR A 3 -26.28 -8.68 -2.33
C THR A 3 -24.96 -8.55 -1.57
N THR A 4 -24.89 -8.99 -0.31
CA THR A 4 -23.61 -9.02 0.40
C THR A 4 -22.70 -10.08 -0.21
N ILE A 5 -21.49 -9.72 -0.66
CA ILE A 5 -20.52 -10.69 -1.16
C ILE A 5 -19.85 -11.42 0.01
N SER A 6 -19.71 -12.74 -0.10
CA SER A 6 -19.07 -13.57 0.94
C SER A 6 -17.54 -13.47 0.91
N THR A 7 -16.92 -13.85 2.02
CA THR A 7 -15.45 -13.92 2.13
C THR A 7 -14.87 -14.91 1.10
N GLU A 8 -15.52 -16.05 0.87
CA GLU A 8 -15.10 -17.09 -0.08
C GLU A 8 -15.19 -16.62 -1.54
N GLN A 9 -16.22 -15.84 -1.86
CA GLN A 9 -16.35 -15.23 -3.19
C GLN A 9 -15.23 -14.24 -3.46
N LEU A 10 -14.87 -13.41 -2.45
CA LEU A 10 -13.72 -12.51 -2.55
C LEU A 10 -12.41 -13.27 -2.74
N VAL A 11 -12.19 -14.36 -2.00
CA VAL A 11 -10.99 -15.22 -2.18
C VAL A 11 -10.92 -15.74 -3.61
N THR A 12 -12.04 -16.23 -4.14
CA THR A 12 -12.13 -16.73 -5.52
C THR A 12 -11.77 -15.65 -6.53
N GLN A 13 -12.31 -14.44 -6.36
CA GLN A 13 -12.02 -13.29 -7.22
C GLN A 13 -10.55 -12.85 -7.14
N LEU A 14 -9.97 -12.79 -5.94
CA LEU A 14 -8.56 -12.43 -5.74
C LEU A 14 -7.62 -13.44 -6.41
N LYS A 15 -7.90 -14.74 -6.26
CA LYS A 15 -7.13 -15.80 -6.92
C LYS A 15 -7.29 -15.74 -8.45
N ALA A 16 -8.50 -15.53 -8.94
CA ALA A 16 -8.78 -15.38 -10.37
C ALA A 16 -8.09 -14.13 -10.98
N LEU A 17 -7.98 -13.04 -10.22
CA LEU A 17 -7.23 -11.84 -10.62
C LEU A 17 -5.72 -12.07 -10.69
N GLY A 18 -5.21 -13.13 -10.04
CA GLY A 18 -3.80 -13.52 -10.05
C GLY A 18 -3.01 -13.16 -8.79
N VAL A 19 -3.67 -12.96 -7.65
CA VAL A 19 -2.98 -12.83 -6.36
C VAL A 19 -2.22 -14.13 -6.07
N ARG A 20 -0.91 -14.03 -5.84
CA ARG A 20 -0.01 -15.18 -5.66
C ARG A 20 -0.08 -15.70 -4.23
N GLU A 21 -0.47 -16.96 -4.08
CA GLU A 21 -0.33 -17.68 -2.81
C GLU A 21 1.15 -17.73 -2.40
N GLY A 22 1.45 -17.48 -1.12
CA GLY A 22 2.81 -17.37 -0.61
C GLY A 22 3.54 -16.06 -0.94
N GLY A 23 2.95 -15.19 -1.78
CA GLY A 23 3.57 -13.94 -2.24
C GLY A 23 3.42 -12.77 -1.26
N VAL A 24 3.99 -11.62 -1.66
CA VAL A 24 3.75 -10.33 -1.01
C VAL A 24 2.75 -9.53 -1.85
N VAL A 25 1.74 -8.93 -1.22
CA VAL A 25 0.85 -7.99 -1.91
C VAL A 25 0.71 -6.69 -1.11
N LEU A 26 1.02 -5.58 -1.76
CA LEU A 26 0.71 -4.23 -1.29
C LEU A 26 -0.68 -3.83 -1.81
N VAL A 27 -1.60 -3.48 -0.93
CA VAL A 27 -2.98 -3.17 -1.26
C VAL A 27 -3.29 -1.71 -0.98
N HIS A 28 -3.76 -1.00 -2.00
CA HIS A 28 -4.43 0.30 -1.89
C HIS A 28 -5.93 0.09 -2.11
N THR A 29 -6.79 0.65 -1.25
CA THR A 29 -8.21 0.27 -1.26
C THR A 29 -9.16 1.40 -0.89
N ALA A 30 -10.21 1.55 -1.69
CA ALA A 30 -11.40 2.32 -1.33
C ALA A 30 -12.54 1.35 -0.97
N PHE A 31 -12.73 1.06 0.32
CA PHE A 31 -13.72 0.07 0.76
C PHE A 31 -15.15 0.41 0.33
N SER A 32 -15.45 1.70 0.12
CA SER A 32 -16.74 2.17 -0.42
C SER A 32 -17.07 1.63 -1.80
N ALA A 33 -16.06 1.29 -2.62
CA ALA A 33 -16.22 0.67 -3.94
C ALA A 33 -16.34 -0.86 -3.86
N VAL A 34 -15.79 -1.48 -2.80
CA VAL A 34 -15.78 -2.95 -2.63
C VAL A 34 -17.08 -3.46 -2.01
N ARG A 35 -17.71 -2.65 -1.13
CA ARG A 35 -18.89 -3.01 -0.32
C ARG A 35 -20.17 -3.23 -1.16
N PRO A 36 -21.18 -3.97 -0.64
CA PRO A 36 -21.24 -4.63 0.68
C PRO A 36 -20.46 -5.96 0.74
N VAL A 37 -19.66 -6.13 1.80
CA VAL A 37 -18.86 -7.33 2.09
C VAL A 37 -19.30 -7.94 3.41
N GLU A 38 -19.43 -9.27 3.45
CA GLU A 38 -19.65 -10.04 4.67
C GLU A 38 -18.60 -9.66 5.73
N ARG A 39 -19.02 -9.36 6.97
CA ARG A 39 -18.12 -8.86 8.04
C ARG A 39 -17.38 -7.55 7.70
N GLY A 40 -17.85 -6.80 6.70
CA GLY A 40 -17.33 -5.48 6.36
C GLY A 40 -15.84 -5.49 5.99
N PRO A 41 -15.05 -4.47 6.39
CA PRO A 41 -13.63 -4.39 6.08
C PRO A 41 -12.81 -5.57 6.62
N LEU A 42 -13.24 -6.17 7.74
CA LEU A 42 -12.56 -7.35 8.30
C LEU A 42 -12.74 -8.58 7.42
N GLY A 43 -13.89 -8.73 6.74
CA GLY A 43 -14.09 -9.79 5.75
C GLY A 43 -13.18 -9.63 4.54
N LEU A 44 -12.97 -8.40 4.05
CA LEU A 44 -12.01 -8.13 2.99
C LEU A 44 -10.57 -8.48 3.40
N ILE A 45 -10.14 -8.09 4.61
CA ILE A 45 -8.81 -8.43 5.12
C ILE A 45 -8.67 -9.95 5.27
N ALA A 46 -9.71 -10.64 5.78
CA ALA A 46 -9.71 -12.09 5.88
C ALA A 46 -9.57 -12.75 4.49
N ALA A 47 -10.31 -12.28 3.48
CA ALA A 47 -10.22 -12.80 2.13
C ALA A 47 -8.83 -12.62 1.51
N LEU A 48 -8.21 -11.45 1.69
CA LEU A 48 -6.83 -11.18 1.25
C LEU A 48 -5.84 -12.15 1.90
N ARG A 49 -5.93 -12.35 3.22
CA ARG A 49 -5.06 -13.28 3.94
C ARG A 49 -5.28 -14.74 3.53
N VAL A 50 -6.51 -15.14 3.28
CA VAL A 50 -6.83 -16.49 2.80
C VAL A 50 -6.33 -16.71 1.36
N ALA A 51 -6.46 -15.70 0.49
CA ALA A 51 -5.94 -15.79 -0.88
C ALA A 51 -4.41 -15.92 -0.91
N LEU A 52 -3.71 -15.23 -0.02
CA LEU A 52 -2.26 -15.30 0.17
C LEU A 52 -1.77 -16.59 0.85
N GLY A 53 -2.64 -17.26 1.62
CA GLY A 53 -2.26 -18.42 2.42
C GLY A 53 -1.28 -18.10 3.55
N PRO A 54 -0.84 -19.12 4.33
CA PRO A 54 0.00 -18.93 5.51
C PRO A 54 1.43 -18.43 5.20
N GLY A 55 1.90 -18.64 3.97
CA GLY A 55 3.22 -18.17 3.53
C GLY A 55 3.24 -16.73 3.03
N GLY A 56 2.08 -16.14 2.72
CA GLY A 56 2.01 -14.82 2.10
C GLY A 56 2.04 -13.67 3.09
N THR A 57 2.37 -12.48 2.59
CA THR A 57 2.45 -11.25 3.38
C THR A 57 1.58 -10.15 2.77
N LEU A 58 0.57 -9.72 3.53
CA LEU A 58 -0.29 -8.59 3.18
C LEU A 58 0.34 -7.29 3.67
N VAL A 59 0.37 -6.26 2.84
CA VAL A 59 0.90 -4.94 3.16
C VAL A 59 -0.13 -3.86 2.78
N MET A 60 -0.30 -2.82 3.61
CA MET A 60 -1.08 -1.63 3.29
C MET A 60 -0.35 -0.38 3.77
N PRO A 61 -0.48 0.76 3.07
CA PRO A 61 -0.03 2.04 3.60
C PRO A 61 -0.88 2.40 4.84
N THR A 62 -0.24 2.96 5.86
CA THR A 62 -0.87 3.40 7.12
C THR A 62 -0.39 4.80 7.48
N MET A 63 -0.22 5.62 6.45
CA MET A 63 0.27 6.98 6.50
C MET A 63 -0.58 7.88 7.40
N THR A 64 0.03 8.95 7.87
CA THR A 64 -0.60 9.94 8.76
C THR A 64 -0.26 11.34 8.26
N ALA A 65 -0.96 12.36 8.77
CA ALA A 65 -0.66 13.76 8.46
C ALA A 65 0.77 14.18 8.86
N GLY A 66 1.44 13.45 9.76
CA GLY A 66 2.78 13.77 10.24
C GLY A 66 2.86 15.05 11.06
N ASP A 67 1.72 15.61 11.49
CA ASP A 67 1.58 16.85 12.26
C ASP A 67 1.66 16.66 13.78
N ALA A 68 1.77 15.42 14.24
CA ALA A 68 1.91 15.03 15.63
C ALA A 68 2.95 13.90 15.81
N VAL A 69 3.35 13.66 17.06
CA VAL A 69 4.24 12.54 17.39
C VAL A 69 3.59 11.22 16.99
N PHE A 70 4.28 10.48 16.12
CA PHE A 70 3.83 9.18 15.66
C PHE A 70 4.20 8.08 16.67
N ASP A 71 3.20 7.27 17.00
CA ASP A 71 3.34 6.01 17.70
C ASP A 71 2.67 4.90 16.86
N PRO A 72 3.43 3.91 16.37
CA PRO A 72 2.88 2.84 15.53
C PRO A 72 1.78 2.03 16.22
N ALA A 73 1.70 2.05 17.56
CA ALA A 73 0.68 1.34 18.33
C ALA A 73 -0.63 2.12 18.49
N THR A 74 -0.64 3.45 18.30
CA THR A 74 -1.79 4.29 18.67
C THR A 74 -2.21 5.29 17.61
N THR A 75 -1.31 5.83 16.80
CA THR A 75 -1.63 6.90 15.83
C THR A 75 -2.55 6.38 14.71
N PRO A 76 -3.76 6.95 14.52
CA PRO A 76 -4.66 6.54 13.45
C PRO A 76 -4.07 6.85 12.07
N THR A 77 -4.54 6.15 11.03
CA THR A 77 -4.21 6.53 9.64
C THR A 77 -4.95 7.80 9.23
N ASP A 78 -4.36 8.58 8.33
CA ASP A 78 -5.02 9.68 7.64
C ASP A 78 -5.14 9.37 6.14
N GLY A 79 -6.31 9.58 5.54
CA GLY A 79 -6.56 9.36 4.11
C GLY A 79 -6.45 7.91 3.59
N MET A 80 -5.98 6.92 4.37
CA MET A 80 -5.70 5.55 3.88
C MET A 80 -6.92 4.62 3.79
N GLY A 81 -8.08 5.07 4.30
CA GLY A 81 -9.32 4.31 4.28
C GLY A 81 -9.47 3.27 5.39
N ILE A 82 -10.70 2.82 5.60
CA ILE A 82 -11.08 1.99 6.76
C ILE A 82 -10.41 0.61 6.77
N THR A 83 -10.06 0.05 5.62
CA THR A 83 -9.42 -1.27 5.56
C THR A 83 -8.01 -1.21 6.14
N ALA A 84 -7.22 -0.19 5.78
CA ALA A 84 -5.88 0.02 6.35
C ALA A 84 -5.96 0.26 7.86
N GLU A 85 -6.90 1.10 8.30
CA GLU A 85 -7.14 1.39 9.74
C GLU A 85 -7.49 0.13 10.54
N ARG A 86 -8.19 -0.84 9.94
CA ARG A 86 -8.52 -2.12 10.58
C ARG A 86 -7.42 -3.16 10.47
N LEU A 87 -6.52 -3.07 9.49
CA LEU A 87 -5.41 -4.00 9.35
C LEU A 87 -4.39 -3.80 10.48
N TRP A 88 -3.89 -2.57 10.66
CA TRP A 88 -2.76 -2.33 11.57
C TRP A 88 -3.09 -2.60 13.04
N ARG A 89 -4.36 -2.57 13.41
CA ARG A 89 -4.86 -2.87 14.76
C ARG A 89 -5.03 -4.37 15.04
N GLN A 90 -4.78 -5.25 14.07
CA GLN A 90 -4.94 -6.69 14.27
C GLN A 90 -3.74 -7.31 15.00
N PRO A 91 -3.96 -8.34 15.83
CA PRO A 91 -2.88 -9.10 16.45
C PRO A 91 -1.91 -9.66 15.41
N GLY A 92 -0.61 -9.51 15.68
CA GLY A 92 0.47 -10.03 14.83
C GLY A 92 0.79 -9.17 13.60
N VAL A 93 0.10 -8.04 13.39
CA VAL A 93 0.44 -7.07 12.34
C VAL A 93 1.58 -6.17 12.83
N VAL A 94 2.57 -5.97 11.97
CA VAL A 94 3.71 -5.08 12.23
C VAL A 94 3.45 -3.76 11.51
N ARG A 95 3.75 -2.63 12.15
CA ARG A 95 3.67 -1.29 11.53
C ARG A 95 5.04 -0.62 11.57
N SER A 96 5.45 0.01 10.46
CA SER A 96 6.73 0.72 10.37
C SER A 96 6.71 2.04 11.15
N GLY A 97 7.90 2.54 11.50
CA GLY A 97 8.08 3.67 12.42
C GLY A 97 8.08 5.06 11.78
N HIS A 98 7.76 5.19 10.49
CA HIS A 98 7.84 6.50 9.84
C HIS A 98 6.65 7.39 10.17
N PRO A 99 6.85 8.64 10.61
CA PRO A 99 5.77 9.50 11.09
C PRO A 99 4.72 9.85 10.03
N GLY A 100 5.13 10.27 8.82
CA GLY A 100 4.19 10.53 7.71
C GLY A 100 3.86 9.28 6.87
N ALA A 101 4.87 8.51 6.48
CA ALA A 101 4.79 7.47 5.45
C ALA A 101 4.83 6.02 5.98
N SER A 102 4.19 5.72 7.11
CA SER A 102 4.20 4.35 7.66
C SER A 102 3.40 3.34 6.83
N PHE A 103 3.74 2.06 6.97
CA PHE A 103 3.02 0.92 6.39
C PHE A 103 2.76 -0.14 7.46
N ALA A 104 1.71 -0.93 7.28
CA ALA A 104 1.43 -2.11 8.08
C ALA A 104 1.53 -3.38 7.24
N ALA A 105 2.11 -4.44 7.82
CA ALA A 105 2.28 -5.73 7.16
C ALA A 105 1.89 -6.90 8.07
N ALA A 106 1.30 -7.93 7.48
CA ALA A 106 0.83 -9.14 8.16
C ALA A 106 1.28 -10.39 7.38
N GLY A 107 2.19 -11.18 7.95
CA GLY A 107 2.74 -12.39 7.33
C GLY A 107 4.21 -12.62 7.67
N PRO A 108 4.84 -13.67 7.13
CA PRO A 108 6.22 -14.05 7.45
C PRO A 108 7.26 -12.94 7.17
N LEU A 109 7.02 -12.09 6.17
CA LEU A 109 7.94 -11.01 5.79
C LEU A 109 7.59 -9.67 6.44
N ALA A 110 6.59 -9.60 7.32
CA ALA A 110 6.10 -8.33 7.88
C ALA A 110 7.18 -7.53 8.61
N ARG A 111 8.05 -8.20 9.38
CA ARG A 111 9.15 -7.53 10.11
C ARG A 111 10.21 -6.98 9.17
N ASP A 112 10.53 -7.70 8.10
CA ASP A 112 11.49 -7.24 7.12
C ASP A 112 10.95 -6.05 6.32
N ILE A 113 9.71 -6.16 5.81
CA ILE A 113 9.05 -5.08 5.07
C ILE A 113 8.92 -3.82 5.92
N CYS A 114 8.56 -3.95 7.21
CA CYS A 114 8.36 -2.82 8.11
C CYS A 114 9.61 -2.42 8.92
N ARG A 115 10.82 -2.90 8.59
CA ARG A 115 12.06 -2.44 9.25
C ARG A 115 12.22 -0.90 9.09
N PRO A 116 13.01 -0.21 9.94
CA PRO A 116 13.15 1.25 9.87
C PRO A 116 13.45 1.75 8.46
N GLN A 117 12.89 2.89 8.08
CA GLN A 117 13.05 3.51 6.76
C GLN A 117 13.57 4.95 6.92
N PRO A 118 14.27 5.52 5.92
CA PRO A 118 14.70 6.92 5.95
C PRO A 118 13.52 7.88 6.12
N LEU A 119 13.76 9.04 6.75
CA LEU A 119 12.78 10.13 6.80
C LEU A 119 12.58 10.81 5.43
N SER A 120 13.59 10.74 4.56
CA SER A 120 13.58 11.38 3.24
C SER A 120 14.56 10.67 2.28
N PRO A 121 14.15 10.32 1.05
CA PRO A 121 12.75 10.22 0.63
C PRO A 121 12.04 9.06 1.37
N PRO A 122 10.78 9.21 1.78
CA PRO A 122 10.06 8.20 2.54
C PRO A 122 9.72 6.93 1.75
N HIS A 123 9.65 7.05 0.42
CA HIS A 123 9.28 5.99 -0.52
C HIS A 123 10.47 5.53 -1.41
N GLY A 124 11.70 5.61 -0.89
CA GLY A 124 12.89 5.13 -1.60
C GLY A 124 13.09 3.60 -1.53
N PRO A 125 14.24 3.09 -2.04
CA PRO A 125 14.58 1.66 -2.01
C PRO A 125 14.57 1.06 -0.61
N ASP A 126 15.03 1.80 0.40
CA ASP A 126 15.04 1.38 1.80
C ASP A 126 13.71 1.65 2.54
N SER A 127 12.57 1.66 1.83
CA SER A 127 11.23 1.82 2.40
C SER A 127 10.41 0.53 2.31
N PRO A 128 9.25 0.43 3.00
CA PRO A 128 8.35 -0.71 2.85
C PRO A 128 7.92 -0.99 1.40
N VAL A 129 7.69 0.05 0.59
CA VAL A 129 7.35 -0.13 -0.83
C VAL A 129 8.55 -0.61 -1.66
N GLY A 130 9.77 -0.14 -1.35
CA GLY A 130 11.01 -0.67 -1.92
C GLY A 130 11.22 -2.15 -1.60
N ARG A 131 10.90 -2.57 -0.38
CA ARG A 131 11.01 -3.99 0.03
C ARG A 131 9.94 -4.87 -0.58
N VAL A 132 8.72 -4.36 -0.77
CA VAL A 132 7.69 -5.06 -1.56
C VAL A 132 8.20 -5.32 -2.97
N HIS A 133 8.85 -4.34 -3.59
CA HIS A 133 9.50 -4.48 -4.90
C HIS A 133 10.64 -5.52 -4.88
N ASP A 134 11.50 -5.49 -3.86
CA ASP A 134 12.64 -6.41 -3.74
C ASP A 134 12.19 -7.86 -3.55
N HIS A 135 11.09 -8.08 -2.83
CA HIS A 135 10.46 -9.41 -2.63
C HIS A 135 9.59 -9.87 -3.81
N ASP A 136 9.72 -9.25 -4.99
CA ASP A 136 8.93 -9.56 -6.18
C ASP A 136 7.41 -9.50 -5.92
N GLY A 137 7.00 -8.57 -5.06
CA GLY A 137 5.63 -8.40 -4.62
C GLY A 137 4.70 -7.87 -5.72
N GLN A 138 3.41 -7.96 -5.43
CA GLN A 138 2.34 -7.43 -6.28
C GLN A 138 1.75 -6.16 -5.67
N VAL A 139 1.26 -5.25 -6.52
CA VAL A 139 0.47 -4.08 -6.13
C VAL A 139 -0.96 -4.29 -6.58
N LEU A 140 -1.89 -4.29 -5.62
CA LEU A 140 -3.31 -4.41 -5.84
C LEU A 140 -3.99 -3.06 -5.58
N LEU A 141 -4.55 -2.48 -6.64
CA LEU A 141 -5.38 -1.28 -6.57
C LEU A 141 -6.84 -1.71 -6.56
N LEU A 142 -7.51 -1.52 -5.43
CA LEU A 142 -8.85 -2.02 -5.19
C LEU A 142 -9.86 -0.88 -5.04
N GLY A 143 -10.53 -0.53 -6.14
CA GLY A 143 -11.45 0.61 -6.18
C GLY A 143 -10.76 1.98 -6.19
N VAL A 144 -9.46 2.01 -6.47
CA VAL A 144 -8.64 3.23 -6.63
C VAL A 144 -7.87 3.18 -7.95
N GLY A 145 -7.38 4.33 -8.39
CA GLY A 145 -6.52 4.49 -9.55
C GLY A 145 -5.04 4.32 -9.21
N HIS A 146 -4.19 4.61 -10.21
CA HIS A 146 -2.74 4.68 -10.01
C HIS A 146 -2.31 5.97 -9.32
N ASP A 147 -3.17 6.99 -9.27
CA ASP A 147 -3.06 8.14 -8.37
C ASP A 147 -2.79 7.76 -6.90
N ALA A 148 -3.31 6.62 -6.46
CA ALA A 148 -3.08 6.07 -5.13
C ALA A 148 -1.87 5.11 -5.03
N SER A 149 -1.19 4.80 -6.14
CA SER A 149 -0.14 3.78 -6.19
C SER A 149 1.19 4.30 -5.68
N THR A 150 1.47 4.10 -4.38
CA THR A 150 2.73 4.55 -3.76
C THR A 150 3.99 3.93 -4.38
N THR A 151 3.87 2.83 -5.13
CA THR A 151 5.00 2.24 -5.86
C THR A 151 5.51 3.14 -6.99
N LEU A 152 4.71 4.09 -7.47
CA LEU A 152 5.18 5.07 -8.45
C LEU A 152 6.14 6.10 -7.82
N HIS A 153 5.96 6.46 -6.54
CA HIS A 153 6.95 7.27 -5.83
C HIS A 153 8.30 6.54 -5.67
N LEU A 154 8.29 5.21 -5.55
CA LEU A 154 9.53 4.42 -5.59
C LEU A 154 10.21 4.54 -6.96
N ALA A 155 9.46 4.50 -8.05
CA ALA A 155 10.01 4.69 -9.39
C ALA A 155 10.65 6.07 -9.55
N GLU A 156 9.99 7.13 -9.07
CA GLU A 156 10.56 8.49 -9.09
C GLU A 156 11.86 8.59 -8.27
N ALA A 157 11.89 7.99 -7.07
CA ALA A 157 13.07 7.96 -6.22
C ALA A 157 14.24 7.23 -6.89
N LEU A 158 13.96 6.11 -7.57
CA LEU A 158 14.96 5.35 -8.34
C LEU A 158 15.46 6.12 -9.57
N ALA A 159 14.58 6.85 -10.25
CA ALA A 159 14.91 7.71 -11.40
C ALA A 159 15.64 9.00 -11.00
N ARG A 160 15.70 9.34 -9.70
CA ARG A 160 16.32 10.56 -9.17
C ARG A 160 15.74 11.81 -9.83
N VAL A 161 14.42 11.87 -9.92
CA VAL A 161 13.73 13.01 -10.53
C VAL A 161 14.15 14.34 -9.86
N PRO A 162 14.22 15.45 -10.61
CA PRO A 162 14.86 16.68 -10.13
C PRO A 162 13.97 17.55 -9.24
N TYR A 163 12.77 17.10 -8.87
CA TYR A 163 11.82 17.85 -8.04
C TYR A 163 11.66 17.23 -6.65
N ALA A 164 11.53 18.11 -5.65
CA ALA A 164 11.15 17.76 -4.30
C ALA A 164 10.40 18.95 -3.67
N VAL A 165 9.42 18.63 -2.83
CA VAL A 165 8.70 19.60 -2.00
C VAL A 165 9.02 19.27 -0.54
N THR A 166 9.10 20.31 0.27
CA THR A 166 9.46 20.17 1.68
C THR A 166 8.23 20.37 2.56
N HIS A 167 7.97 19.41 3.44
CA HIS A 167 6.82 19.44 4.34
C HIS A 167 7.25 19.35 5.80
N PRO A 168 6.56 20.04 6.73
CA PRO A 168 6.80 19.87 8.15
C PRO A 168 6.33 18.49 8.61
N CYS A 169 7.17 17.81 9.39
CA CYS A 169 6.83 16.55 10.03
C CYS A 169 7.33 16.54 11.48
N VAL A 170 6.46 16.15 12.41
CA VAL A 170 6.80 16.02 13.83
C VAL A 170 7.46 14.66 14.07
N VAL A 171 8.70 14.70 14.57
CA VAL A 171 9.50 13.52 14.89
C VAL A 171 10.00 13.59 16.34
N LEU A 172 10.33 12.45 16.92
CA LEU A 172 11.03 12.39 18.20
C LEU A 172 12.54 12.37 17.98
N VAL A 173 13.24 13.39 18.48
CA VAL A 173 14.70 13.45 18.53
C VAL A 173 15.10 13.44 19.99
N ASP A 174 15.80 12.40 20.42
CA ASP A 174 16.23 12.20 21.82
C ASP A 174 15.08 12.33 22.83
N GLY A 175 13.90 11.79 22.48
CA GLY A 175 12.70 11.84 23.31
C GLY A 175 11.94 13.17 23.29
N VAL A 176 12.40 14.16 22.52
CA VAL A 176 11.78 15.48 22.40
C VAL A 176 11.12 15.62 21.04
N ALA A 177 9.85 16.02 21.02
CA ALA A 177 9.13 16.31 19.78
C ALA A 177 9.74 17.52 19.07
N ARG A 178 10.08 17.37 17.79
CA ARG A 178 10.60 18.44 16.93
C ARG A 178 9.92 18.40 15.58
N THR A 179 9.62 19.56 15.02
CA THR A 179 9.21 19.68 13.62
C THR A 179 10.44 19.74 12.75
N LEU A 180 10.62 18.75 11.88
CA LEU A 180 11.63 18.75 10.83
C LEU A 180 10.98 19.06 9.49
N LEU A 181 11.73 19.69 8.60
CA LEU A 181 11.35 19.92 7.23
C LEU A 181 11.89 18.76 6.39
N LEU A 182 10.99 17.87 5.95
CA LEU A 182 11.34 16.67 5.18
C LEU A 182 11.12 16.94 3.69
N ALA A 183 12.16 16.70 2.89
CA ALA A 183 12.06 16.76 1.44
C ALA A 183 11.45 15.46 0.90
N GLU A 184 10.47 15.57 0.01
CA GLU A 184 9.79 14.43 -0.60
C GLU A 184 9.54 14.71 -2.08
N THR A 185 9.64 13.65 -2.88
CA THR A 185 9.16 13.68 -4.26
C THR A 185 7.64 13.61 -4.23
N ASP A 186 7.02 14.77 -4.03
CA ASP A 186 5.58 14.90 -3.88
C ASP A 186 5.00 15.90 -4.89
N HIS A 187 3.76 15.62 -5.29
CA HIS A 187 2.93 16.37 -6.20
C HIS A 187 1.50 15.81 -6.14
N CYS A 188 0.53 16.39 -6.86
CA CYS A 188 -0.88 15.95 -6.77
C CYS A 188 -1.18 14.50 -7.22
N CYS A 189 -0.19 13.74 -7.68
CA CYS A 189 -0.26 12.34 -8.13
C CYS A 189 -1.22 12.07 -9.30
N ALA A 190 -1.95 13.06 -9.81
CA ALA A 190 -2.83 12.90 -10.97
C ALA A 190 -2.09 12.38 -12.22
N GLY A 191 -0.81 12.71 -12.36
CA GLY A 191 0.05 12.22 -13.44
C GLY A 191 0.28 10.70 -13.42
N PHE A 192 0.11 10.06 -12.26
CA PHE A 192 0.30 8.62 -12.10
C PHE A 192 -0.74 7.78 -12.85
N GLU A 193 -1.91 8.34 -13.17
CA GLU A 193 -2.92 7.66 -13.99
C GLU A 193 -2.40 7.27 -15.38
N ARG A 194 -1.34 7.93 -15.88
CA ARG A 194 -0.68 7.56 -17.14
C ARG A 194 -0.14 6.13 -17.12
N ALA A 195 0.23 5.61 -15.94
CA ALA A 195 0.68 4.23 -15.76
C ALA A 195 -0.36 3.19 -16.18
N ASP A 196 -1.67 3.48 -16.05
CA ASP A 196 -2.73 2.56 -16.48
C ASP A 196 -2.60 2.24 -17.98
N ALA A 197 -2.39 3.27 -18.82
CA ALA A 197 -2.25 3.09 -20.26
C ALA A 197 -0.96 2.34 -20.63
N TRP A 198 0.16 2.67 -19.98
CA TRP A 198 1.46 2.02 -20.24
C TRP A 198 1.42 0.52 -19.89
N LEU A 199 0.87 0.19 -18.72
CA LEU A 199 0.78 -1.19 -18.26
C LEU A 199 -0.21 -2.02 -19.09
N ARG A 200 -1.34 -1.43 -19.51
CA ARG A 200 -2.27 -2.09 -20.44
C ARG A 200 -1.61 -2.39 -21.78
N ALA A 201 -0.91 -1.41 -22.35
CA ALA A 201 -0.24 -1.58 -23.65
C ALA A 201 0.81 -2.70 -23.60
N GLY A 202 1.50 -2.86 -22.47
CA GLY A 202 2.45 -3.96 -22.25
C GLY A 202 1.84 -5.29 -21.80
N GLY A 203 0.53 -5.37 -21.55
CA GLY A 203 -0.11 -6.57 -20.99
C GLY A 203 0.36 -6.91 -19.56
N LEU A 204 0.82 -5.91 -18.80
CA LEU A 204 1.46 -6.07 -17.48
C LEU A 204 0.49 -5.87 -16.30
N GLN A 205 -0.74 -5.42 -16.59
CA GLN A 205 -1.79 -5.22 -15.59
C GLN A 205 -2.94 -6.19 -15.80
N ARG A 206 -3.24 -6.97 -14.76
CA ARG A 206 -4.42 -7.84 -14.68
C ARG A 206 -5.58 -7.06 -14.10
N GLU A 207 -6.78 -7.30 -14.62
CA GLU A 207 -7.97 -6.56 -14.22
C GLU A 207 -9.17 -7.47 -14.09
N GLY A 208 -10.01 -7.17 -13.09
CA GLY A 208 -11.18 -7.96 -12.81
C GLY A 208 -11.95 -7.41 -11.61
N PRO A 209 -13.12 -7.99 -11.32
CA PRO A 209 -13.89 -7.63 -10.14
C PRO A 209 -13.27 -8.23 -8.88
N VAL A 210 -13.22 -7.45 -7.81
CA VAL A 210 -13.06 -7.93 -6.43
C VAL A 210 -14.09 -7.20 -5.58
N GLY A 211 -15.05 -7.95 -5.03
CA GLY A 211 -16.29 -7.38 -4.54
C GLY A 211 -17.03 -6.68 -5.66
N TYR A 212 -17.45 -5.46 -5.38
CA TYR A 212 -18.09 -4.56 -6.34
C TYR A 212 -17.09 -3.60 -7.03
N ALA A 213 -15.82 -3.66 -6.65
CA ALA A 213 -14.80 -2.77 -7.18
C ALA A 213 -14.15 -3.36 -8.45
N ARG A 214 -13.79 -2.46 -9.38
CA ARG A 214 -12.76 -2.77 -10.38
C ARG A 214 -11.42 -2.84 -9.66
N ALA A 215 -10.75 -3.97 -9.80
CA ALA A 215 -9.42 -4.20 -9.27
C ALA A 215 -8.38 -4.22 -10.40
N ARG A 216 -7.18 -3.74 -10.09
CA ARG A 216 -5.99 -3.84 -10.93
C ARG A 216 -4.88 -4.50 -10.13
N LEU A 217 -4.20 -5.47 -10.73
CA LEU A 217 -3.10 -6.18 -10.11
C LEU A 217 -1.88 -6.14 -11.05
N VAL A 218 -0.79 -5.59 -10.55
CA VAL A 218 0.47 -5.43 -11.29
C VAL A 218 1.63 -5.96 -10.44
N ASP A 219 2.65 -6.53 -11.06
CA ASP A 219 3.88 -6.90 -10.35
C ASP A 219 4.71 -5.63 -10.09
N ALA A 220 5.17 -5.43 -8.84
CA ALA A 220 5.79 -4.17 -8.41
C ALA A 220 7.03 -3.81 -9.25
N ARG A 221 7.84 -4.81 -9.63
CA ARG A 221 8.99 -4.64 -10.52
C ARG A 221 8.61 -4.19 -11.93
N ALA A 222 7.50 -4.71 -12.46
CA ALA A 222 7.00 -4.30 -13.77
C ALA A 222 6.46 -2.87 -13.75
N LEU A 223 5.76 -2.49 -12.68
CA LEU A 223 5.29 -1.12 -12.46
C LEU A 223 6.45 -0.13 -12.39
N VAL A 224 7.46 -0.42 -11.58
CA VAL A 224 8.66 0.43 -11.46
C VAL A 224 9.38 0.54 -12.80
N ARG A 225 9.64 -0.58 -13.49
CA ARG A 225 10.33 -0.57 -14.78
C ARG A 225 9.63 0.34 -15.80
N VAL A 226 8.33 0.18 -15.98
CA VAL A 226 7.54 0.95 -16.96
C VAL A 226 7.48 2.44 -16.61
N ALA A 227 7.53 2.80 -15.32
CA ALA A 227 7.51 4.19 -14.90
C ALA A 227 8.87 4.89 -14.99
N VAL A 228 9.98 4.13 -14.98
CA VAL A 228 11.35 4.66 -15.10
C VAL A 228 11.77 4.84 -16.57
N GLU A 229 11.27 4.01 -17.49
CA GLU A 229 11.51 4.08 -18.94
C GLU A 229 10.85 5.30 -19.61
#